data_AF-A0A6V7TSA8-F1
#
_entry.id   AF-A0A6V7TSA8-F1
#
_cell.length_a   1.000
_cell.length_b   1.000
_cell.length_c   1.000
_cell.angle_alpha   90.00
_cell.angle_beta   90.00
_cell.angle_gamma   90.00
#
_symmetry.space_group_name_H-M   'P 1'
#
loop_
_entity.id
_entity.type
_entity.pdbx_description
1 polymer ?
#
loop_
_entity_poly.entity_id
_entity_poly.type
_entity_poly.pdbx_seq_one_letter_code
_entity_poly.pdbx_strand_id
1 'polypeptide(L)'
;MSLTSTLLKNYFCRNLFKIQSRQLNLQEYQSKELLRSNGCVVQNFFVCGKEEKDLDKLFDKYDYKEYVVKAQILAGGRGKGRFINSQVKQSGVFITTRQNFQTLDMLGRRLVTNQTGSDGVLVNQVMIAESVPIKREAYLSILMDPSTSGPVVVACHLGGVDIEKVAERNPELILKLPICINKGITGEQCEQVAEWLCFDNEAVPIASRPFG
;
A
#
# COMPACT_ATOMS: atom_id res chain seq x y z
N MET A 1 -9.13 -46.83 31.57
CA MET A 1 -9.41 -45.44 31.15
C MET A 1 -9.65 -45.44 29.65
N SER A 2 -10.89 -45.14 29.26
CA SER A 2 -11.49 -45.47 27.96
C SER A 2 -10.93 -44.64 26.79
N LEU A 3 -10.72 -45.30 25.64
CA LEU A 3 -10.38 -44.74 24.32
C LEU A 3 -11.33 -43.63 23.84
N THR A 4 -12.50 -43.48 24.47
CA THR A 4 -13.47 -42.41 24.20
C THR A 4 -12.97 -41.01 24.59
N SER A 5 -12.07 -40.89 25.59
CA SER A 5 -11.54 -39.60 26.05
C SER A 5 -10.59 -38.95 25.03
N THR A 6 -9.79 -39.74 24.32
CA THR A 6 -8.76 -39.24 23.40
C THR A 6 -9.35 -38.82 22.05
N LEU A 7 -10.37 -39.55 21.57
CA LEU A 7 -11.08 -39.20 20.34
C LEU A 7 -11.94 -37.94 20.50
N LEU A 8 -12.59 -37.76 21.66
CA LEU A 8 -13.35 -36.54 21.97
C LEU A 8 -12.45 -35.30 22.07
N LYS A 9 -11.26 -35.40 22.68
CA LYS A 9 -10.29 -34.28 22.71
C LYS A 9 -9.84 -33.84 21.31
N ASN A 10 -9.59 -34.79 20.41
CA ASN A 10 -9.16 -34.47 19.04
C ASN A 10 -10.29 -33.95 18.14
N TYR A 11 -11.54 -34.36 18.39
CA TYR A 11 -12.71 -33.82 17.68
C TYR A 11 -13.13 -32.44 18.19
N PHE A 12 -13.06 -32.18 19.50
CA PHE A 12 -13.43 -30.88 20.06
C PHE A 12 -12.39 -29.78 19.74
N CYS A 13 -11.09 -30.10 19.73
CA CYS A 13 -10.05 -29.11 19.46
C CYS A 13 -9.97 -28.65 17.98
N ARG A 14 -10.51 -29.43 17.02
CA ARG A 14 -10.48 -29.04 15.60
C ARG A 14 -11.54 -28.01 15.20
N ASN A 15 -12.60 -27.83 16.00
CA ASN A 15 -13.73 -26.97 15.65
C ASN A 15 -13.89 -25.70 16.50
N LEU A 16 -12.97 -25.41 17.43
CA LEU A 16 -13.14 -24.31 18.39
C LEU A 16 -12.41 -23.00 18.07
N PHE A 17 -11.55 -22.97 17.04
CA PHE A 17 -10.96 -21.73 16.58
C PHE A 17 -10.99 -21.69 15.07
N LYS A 18 -12.10 -21.19 14.52
CA LYS A 18 -12.13 -20.67 13.15
C LYS A 18 -11.26 -19.42 13.16
N ILE A 19 -9.94 -19.62 13.03
CA ILE A 19 -8.97 -18.53 12.90
C ILE A 19 -9.48 -17.66 11.75
N GLN A 20 -9.73 -16.39 12.02
CA GLN A 20 -10.21 -15.46 11.02
C GLN A 20 -9.19 -15.41 9.88
N SER A 21 -9.54 -16.00 8.73
CA SER A 21 -8.72 -15.89 7.54
C SER A 21 -8.92 -14.51 6.95
N ARG A 22 -7.88 -13.68 6.98
CA ARG A 22 -7.87 -12.36 6.35
C ARG A 22 -7.53 -12.55 4.87
N GLN A 23 -8.56 -12.74 4.05
CA GLN A 23 -8.41 -12.93 2.60
C GLN A 23 -8.54 -11.63 1.80
N LEU A 24 -8.65 -10.48 2.46
CA LEU A 24 -8.85 -9.21 1.79
C LEU A 24 -7.50 -8.51 1.56
N ASN A 25 -7.12 -8.41 0.30
CA ASN A 25 -6.10 -7.47 -0.16
C ASN A 25 -6.76 -6.48 -1.12
N LEU A 26 -6.46 -5.20 -0.95
CA LEU A 26 -6.93 -4.15 -1.84
C LEU A 26 -5.85 -3.78 -2.85
N GLN A 27 -6.27 -3.43 -4.06
CA GLN A 27 -5.38 -2.77 -5.02
C GLN A 27 -5.07 -1.34 -4.57
N GLU A 28 -3.99 -0.75 -5.08
CA GLU A 28 -3.54 0.58 -4.65
C GLU A 28 -4.63 1.64 -4.84
N TYR A 29 -5.35 1.60 -5.96
CA TYR A 29 -6.42 2.57 -6.22
C TYR A 29 -7.56 2.46 -5.20
N GLN A 30 -7.94 1.24 -4.82
CA GLN A 30 -9.00 0.99 -3.84
C GLN A 30 -8.60 1.48 -2.45
N SER A 31 -7.36 1.20 -2.05
CA SER A 31 -6.79 1.72 -0.80
C SER A 31 -6.77 3.24 -0.79
N LYS A 32 -6.39 3.88 -1.92
CA LYS A 32 -6.39 5.34 -2.03
C LYS A 32 -7.80 5.94 -1.97
N GLU A 33 -8.78 5.33 -2.60
CA GLU A 33 -10.18 5.78 -2.52
C GLU A 33 -10.72 5.69 -1.10
N LEU A 34 -10.41 4.59 -0.39
CA LEU A 34 -10.77 4.42 1.02
C LEU A 34 -10.10 5.48 1.91
N LEU A 35 -8.83 5.75 1.69
CA LEU A 35 -8.11 6.81 2.42
C LEU A 35 -8.73 8.19 2.11
N ARG A 36 -9.03 8.48 0.83
CA ARG A 36 -9.66 9.74 0.42
C ARG A 36 -11.03 9.94 1.04
N SER A 37 -11.85 8.89 1.09
CA SER A 37 -13.20 8.98 1.70
C SER A 37 -13.16 9.22 3.21
N ASN A 38 -12.02 8.92 3.86
CA ASN A 38 -11.76 9.20 5.26
C ASN A 38 -10.90 10.47 5.49
N GLY A 39 -10.80 11.35 4.48
CA GLY A 39 -10.16 12.66 4.61
C GLY A 39 -8.64 12.67 4.41
N CYS A 40 -8.01 11.55 4.04
CA CYS A 40 -6.59 11.55 3.70
C CYS A 40 -6.34 12.28 2.38
N VAL A 41 -5.30 13.10 2.34
CA VAL A 41 -4.77 13.64 1.08
C VAL A 41 -4.08 12.49 0.33
N VAL A 42 -4.64 12.14 -0.83
CA VAL A 42 -4.04 11.16 -1.74
C VAL A 42 -3.90 11.78 -3.12
N GLN A 43 -2.81 11.41 -3.81
CA GLN A 43 -2.52 11.79 -5.19
C GLN A 43 -3.76 11.63 -6.09
N ASN A 44 -3.99 12.57 -7.00
CA ASN A 44 -5.04 12.44 -8.01
C ASN A 44 -4.69 11.34 -9.01
N PHE A 45 -5.70 10.56 -9.41
CA PHE A 45 -5.52 9.49 -10.38
C PHE A 45 -6.84 9.13 -11.05
N PHE A 46 -6.71 8.36 -12.13
CA PHE A 46 -7.79 7.57 -12.71
C PHE A 46 -7.27 6.15 -12.99
N VAL A 47 -8.19 5.22 -13.20
CA VAL A 47 -7.88 3.81 -13.51
C VAL A 47 -8.34 3.54 -14.95
N CYS A 48 -7.55 2.75 -15.68
CA CYS A 48 -7.82 2.40 -17.07
C CYS A 48 -7.58 0.91 -17.30
N GLY A 49 -8.48 0.29 -18.05
CA GLY A 49 -8.38 -1.10 -18.53
C GLY A 49 -8.09 -1.16 -20.04
N LYS A 50 -8.07 -2.38 -20.60
CA LYS A 50 -7.67 -2.59 -22.01
C LYS A 50 -8.64 -1.96 -23.03
N GLU A 51 -9.91 -1.86 -22.66
CA GLU A 51 -11.01 -1.44 -23.54
C GLU A 51 -11.55 -0.04 -23.17
N GLU A 52 -10.74 0.79 -22.53
CA GLU A 52 -11.17 2.12 -22.08
C GLU A 52 -11.44 3.05 -23.27
N LYS A 53 -12.73 3.34 -23.52
CA LYS A 53 -13.18 4.15 -24.67
C LYS A 53 -13.12 5.65 -24.39
N ASP A 54 -13.12 6.05 -23.13
CA ASP A 54 -13.15 7.46 -22.72
C ASP A 54 -11.78 7.97 -22.24
N LEU A 55 -10.69 7.32 -22.69
CA LEU A 55 -9.33 7.65 -22.24
C LEU A 55 -8.95 9.12 -22.51
N ASP A 56 -9.32 9.67 -23.66
CA ASP A 56 -9.05 11.08 -23.98
C ASP A 56 -9.79 12.04 -23.03
N LYS A 57 -11.05 11.75 -22.69
CA LYS A 57 -11.82 12.56 -21.72
C LYS A 57 -11.22 12.49 -20.32
N LEU A 58 -10.67 11.33 -19.93
CA LEU A 58 -9.96 11.18 -18.66
C LEU A 58 -8.69 12.04 -18.66
N PHE A 59 -7.92 12.05 -19.75
CA PHE A 59 -6.77 12.95 -19.86
C PHE A 59 -7.15 14.43 -19.89
N ASP A 60 -8.27 14.80 -20.50
CA ASP A 60 -8.76 16.19 -20.48
C ASP A 60 -9.19 16.61 -19.07
N LYS A 61 -9.82 15.70 -18.31
CA LYS A 61 -10.22 15.93 -16.92
C LYS A 61 -9.03 15.99 -15.96
N TYR A 62 -8.02 15.16 -16.20
CA TYR A 62 -6.81 15.04 -15.39
C TYR A 62 -5.61 15.57 -16.16
N ASP A 63 -5.69 16.83 -16.61
CA ASP A 63 -4.66 17.44 -17.46
C ASP A 63 -3.40 17.81 -16.64
N TYR A 64 -2.45 16.87 -16.61
CA TYR A 64 -1.15 17.03 -15.98
C TYR A 64 -0.03 16.99 -17.02
N LYS A 65 1.07 17.68 -16.70
CA LYS A 65 2.30 17.67 -17.53
C LYS A 65 2.91 16.27 -17.63
N GLU A 66 2.95 15.55 -16.51
CA GLU A 66 3.53 14.22 -16.39
C GLU A 66 2.65 13.33 -15.51
N TYR A 67 2.67 12.04 -15.81
CA TYR A 67 1.88 11.01 -15.16
C TYR A 67 2.77 9.87 -14.68
N VAL A 68 2.39 9.24 -13.58
CA VAL A 68 2.95 7.99 -13.10
C VAL A 68 1.96 6.87 -13.38
N VAL A 69 2.36 5.92 -14.23
CA VAL A 69 1.57 4.72 -14.54
C VAL A 69 1.98 3.60 -13.61
N LYS A 70 1.02 2.95 -12.96
CA LYS A 70 1.26 1.87 -12.00
C LYS A 70 0.40 0.65 -12.30
N ALA A 71 1.03 -0.50 -12.48
CA ALA A 71 0.36 -1.80 -12.60
C ALA A 71 -0.53 -2.04 -11.37
N GLN A 72 -1.79 -2.42 -11.58
CA GLN A 72 -2.65 -2.83 -10.48
C GLN A 72 -2.63 -4.35 -10.35
N ILE A 73 -1.80 -4.84 -9.42
CA ILE A 73 -1.71 -6.24 -9.01
C ILE A 73 -1.65 -6.32 -7.49
N LEU A 74 -2.08 -7.44 -6.90
CA LEU A 74 -2.01 -7.69 -5.46
C LEU A 74 -0.61 -8.16 -5.03
N ALA A 75 0.40 -7.36 -5.37
CA ALA A 75 1.79 -7.57 -4.98
C ALA A 75 2.56 -6.23 -5.00
N GLY A 76 3.50 -6.11 -4.07
CA GLY A 76 4.49 -5.04 -4.03
C GLY A 76 5.63 -5.25 -5.03
N GLY A 77 6.69 -4.45 -4.93
CA GLY A 77 7.89 -4.61 -5.78
C GLY A 77 7.70 -4.24 -7.27
N ARG A 78 6.54 -3.69 -7.65
CA ARG A 78 6.16 -3.37 -9.03
C ARG A 78 7.18 -2.51 -9.77
N GLY A 79 7.76 -1.51 -9.11
CA GLY A 79 8.76 -0.61 -9.72
C GLY A 79 10.06 -1.28 -10.15
N LYS A 80 10.40 -2.43 -9.54
CA LYS A 80 11.53 -3.29 -9.94
C LYS A 80 11.08 -4.55 -10.69
N GLY A 81 9.79 -4.66 -10.98
CA GLY A 81 9.20 -5.82 -11.64
C GLY A 81 9.51 -5.84 -13.14
N ARG A 82 9.40 -7.03 -13.73
CA ARG A 82 9.63 -7.27 -15.17
C ARG A 82 8.43 -7.98 -15.80
N PHE A 83 8.11 -7.62 -17.03
CA PHE A 83 7.08 -8.31 -17.79
C PHE A 83 7.64 -9.57 -18.46
N ILE A 84 6.94 -10.69 -18.31
CA ILE A 84 7.33 -11.96 -18.95
C ILE A 84 7.10 -11.88 -20.46
N ASN A 85 8.02 -12.43 -21.26
CA ASN A 85 7.92 -12.58 -22.72
C ASN A 85 7.57 -11.26 -23.44
N SER A 86 8.12 -10.16 -22.94
CA SER A 86 7.74 -8.82 -23.33
C SER A 86 8.97 -8.01 -23.73
N GLN A 87 8.90 -7.31 -24.86
CA GLN A 87 9.93 -6.33 -25.27
C GLN A 87 9.84 -5.00 -24.50
N VAL A 88 8.86 -4.89 -23.58
CA VAL A 88 8.62 -3.70 -22.76
C VAL A 88 9.77 -3.55 -21.78
N LYS A 89 10.53 -2.46 -21.97
CA LYS A 89 11.66 -2.11 -21.10
C LYS A 89 11.18 -1.49 -19.78
N GLN A 90 9.95 -0.98 -19.75
CA GLN A 90 9.33 -0.36 -18.59
C GLN A 90 9.01 -1.42 -17.53
N SER A 91 9.16 -1.05 -16.26
CA SER A 91 8.75 -1.88 -15.13
C SER A 91 7.26 -1.73 -14.83
N GLY A 92 6.79 -2.33 -13.74
CA GLY A 92 5.42 -2.16 -13.25
C GLY A 92 5.06 -0.74 -12.79
N VAL A 93 6.02 0.20 -12.78
CA VAL A 93 5.83 1.62 -12.48
C VAL A 93 6.74 2.48 -13.37
N PHE A 94 6.20 3.44 -14.10
CA PHE A 94 7.00 4.38 -14.90
C PHE A 94 6.34 5.75 -15.05
N ILE A 95 7.13 6.75 -15.44
CA ILE A 95 6.68 8.13 -15.71
C ILE A 95 6.48 8.30 -17.22
N THR A 96 5.42 8.99 -17.62
CA THR A 96 5.12 9.29 -19.03
C THR A 96 4.36 10.61 -19.17
N THR A 97 4.21 11.08 -20.41
CA THR A 97 3.37 12.22 -20.78
C THR A 97 2.16 11.73 -21.57
N ARG A 98 1.14 12.59 -21.75
CA ARG A 98 -0.04 12.25 -22.56
C ARG A 98 0.33 11.80 -23.98
N GLN A 99 1.30 12.45 -24.62
CA GLN A 99 1.74 12.13 -25.98
C GLN A 99 2.41 10.76 -26.06
N ASN A 100 3.15 10.39 -25.00
CA ASN A 100 3.85 9.11 -24.90
C ASN A 100 3.01 8.00 -24.24
N PHE A 101 1.74 8.28 -23.92
CA PHE A 101 0.84 7.34 -23.26
C PHE A 101 0.31 6.24 -24.20
N GLN A 102 0.60 6.33 -25.49
CA GLN A 102 0.04 5.46 -26.54
C GLN A 102 0.48 3.98 -26.47
N THR A 103 1.20 3.59 -25.42
CA THR A 103 1.61 2.22 -25.15
C THR A 103 1.04 1.73 -23.82
N LEU A 104 -0.21 1.24 -23.86
CA LEU A 104 -0.81 0.37 -22.82
C LEU A 104 -0.14 -1.01 -22.77
N ASP A 105 1.18 -1.01 -22.86
CA ASP A 105 2.04 -2.17 -22.99
C ASP A 105 2.05 -3.05 -21.74
N MET A 106 1.51 -2.56 -20.63
CA MET A 106 1.36 -3.36 -19.42
C MET A 106 0.11 -4.24 -19.47
N LEU A 107 -0.96 -3.76 -20.11
CA LEU A 107 -2.27 -4.38 -20.04
C LEU A 107 -2.30 -5.72 -20.79
N GLY A 108 -2.83 -6.74 -20.14
CA GLY A 108 -2.85 -8.11 -20.66
C GLY A 108 -1.50 -8.82 -20.58
N ARG A 109 -0.45 -8.21 -20.02
CA ARG A 109 0.85 -8.86 -19.76
C ARG A 109 0.96 -9.32 -18.31
N ARG A 110 1.87 -10.26 -18.06
CA ARG A 110 2.16 -10.79 -16.73
C ARG A 110 3.39 -10.11 -16.13
N LEU A 111 3.22 -9.50 -14.96
CA LEU A 111 4.26 -8.81 -14.22
C LEU A 111 4.83 -9.72 -13.13
N VAL A 112 6.14 -9.93 -13.15
CA VAL A 112 6.90 -10.61 -12.10
C VAL A 112 7.56 -9.58 -11.20
N THR A 113 7.42 -9.76 -9.90
CA THR A 113 8.07 -8.99 -8.84
C THR A 113 8.79 -9.95 -7.88
N ASN A 114 9.48 -9.42 -6.88
CA ASN A 114 10.05 -10.22 -5.79
C ASN A 114 8.98 -10.86 -4.89
N GLN A 115 7.71 -10.46 -5.01
CA GLN A 115 6.59 -10.94 -4.20
C GLN A 115 5.61 -11.83 -4.99
N THR A 116 5.89 -12.13 -6.26
CA THR A 116 5.06 -13.01 -7.10
C THR A 116 5.81 -14.28 -7.49
N GLY A 117 5.09 -15.33 -7.90
CA GLY A 117 5.70 -16.51 -8.52
C GLY A 117 6.35 -16.22 -9.88
N SER A 118 7.06 -17.21 -10.43
CA SER A 118 7.73 -17.14 -11.74
C SER A 118 6.78 -16.78 -12.89
N ASP A 119 5.52 -17.18 -12.78
CA ASP A 119 4.47 -16.95 -13.79
C ASP A 119 3.89 -15.54 -13.73
N GLY A 120 4.29 -14.75 -12.73
CA GLY A 120 3.82 -13.38 -12.52
C GLY A 120 2.31 -13.25 -12.35
N VAL A 121 1.82 -12.02 -12.32
CA VAL A 121 0.40 -11.69 -12.19
C VAL A 121 -0.06 -10.91 -13.41
N LEU A 122 -1.20 -11.29 -13.97
CA LEU A 122 -1.80 -10.61 -15.11
C LEU A 122 -2.23 -9.19 -14.73
N VAL A 123 -1.78 -8.21 -15.50
CA VAL A 123 -2.16 -6.80 -15.31
C VAL A 123 -3.39 -6.51 -16.16
N ASN A 124 -4.57 -6.49 -15.54
CA ASN A 124 -5.83 -6.15 -16.21
C ASN A 124 -6.17 -4.66 -16.18
N GLN A 125 -5.59 -3.94 -15.23
CA GLN A 125 -5.84 -2.53 -14.99
C GLN A 125 -4.54 -1.82 -14.63
N VAL A 126 -4.45 -0.55 -15.00
CA VAL A 126 -3.39 0.37 -14.61
C VAL A 126 -4.02 1.59 -13.93
N MET A 127 -3.31 2.12 -12.94
CA MET A 127 -3.66 3.41 -12.34
C MET A 127 -2.72 4.47 -12.90
N ILE A 128 -3.28 5.56 -13.41
CA ILE A 128 -2.57 6.71 -13.94
C ILE A 128 -2.72 7.84 -12.93
N ALA A 129 -1.63 8.29 -12.34
CA ALA A 129 -1.64 9.31 -11.30
C ALA A 129 -0.81 10.52 -11.68
N GLU A 130 -1.16 11.69 -11.12
CA GLU A 130 -0.40 12.94 -11.28
C GLU A 130 1.07 12.77 -10.85
N SER A 131 2.05 13.14 -11.67
CA SER A 131 3.45 13.17 -11.21
C SER A 131 3.66 14.35 -10.27
N VAL A 132 4.04 14.07 -9.02
CA VAL A 132 4.31 15.10 -8.00
C VAL A 132 5.80 15.11 -7.65
N PRO A 133 6.44 16.29 -7.51
CA PRO A 133 7.83 16.37 -7.09
C PRO A 133 7.95 15.93 -5.63
N ILE A 134 8.68 14.83 -5.42
CA ILE A 134 8.86 14.24 -4.09
C ILE A 134 10.07 14.91 -3.42
N LYS A 135 9.81 15.72 -2.39
CA LYS A 135 10.88 16.31 -1.56
C LYS A 135 11.48 15.30 -0.58
N ARG A 136 10.62 14.45 -0.02
CA ARG A 136 10.96 13.44 1.00
C ARG A 136 9.94 12.32 0.95
N GLU A 137 10.37 11.11 1.27
CA GLU A 137 9.51 9.96 1.49
C GLU A 137 9.57 9.53 2.95
N ALA A 138 8.48 9.00 3.47
CA ALA A 138 8.38 8.42 4.80
C ALA A 138 7.64 7.08 4.74
N TYR A 139 7.81 6.28 5.77
CA TYR A 139 7.03 5.07 6.02
C TYR A 139 6.08 5.30 7.19
N LEU A 140 4.82 4.91 7.02
CA LEU A 140 3.80 4.89 8.06
C LEU A 140 2.91 3.67 7.86
N SER A 141 2.67 2.92 8.92
CA SER A 141 1.68 1.84 8.94
C SER A 141 0.99 1.75 10.30
N ILE A 142 -0.22 1.19 10.29
CA ILE A 142 -0.98 0.85 11.48
C ILE A 142 -1.28 -0.64 11.38
N LEU A 143 -0.87 -1.39 12.39
CA LEU A 143 -1.02 -2.84 12.41
C LEU A 143 -1.39 -3.32 13.82
N MET A 144 -1.92 -4.53 13.90
CA MET A 144 -2.19 -5.19 15.19
C MET A 144 -0.92 -5.87 15.66
N ASP A 145 -0.37 -5.44 16.80
CA ASP A 145 0.81 -6.04 17.40
C ASP A 145 0.39 -7.01 18.52
N PRO A 146 0.71 -8.31 18.40
CA PRO A 146 0.42 -9.28 19.45
C PRO A 146 1.06 -8.92 20.80
N SER A 147 2.22 -8.27 20.79
CA SER A 147 2.98 -7.91 22.00
C SER A 147 2.23 -6.90 22.87
N THR A 148 1.51 -5.97 22.23
CA THR A 148 0.66 -4.98 22.91
C THR A 148 -0.80 -5.41 22.97
N SER A 149 -1.17 -6.51 22.30
CA SER A 149 -2.56 -6.96 22.12
C SER A 149 -3.46 -5.86 21.56
N GLY A 150 -2.91 -4.98 20.71
CA GLY A 150 -3.60 -3.78 20.25
C GLY A 150 -3.02 -3.20 18.96
N PRO A 151 -3.63 -2.12 18.44
CA PRO A 151 -3.10 -1.38 17.31
C PRO A 151 -1.81 -0.64 17.70
N VAL A 152 -0.84 -0.62 16.78
CA VAL A 152 0.43 0.10 16.91
C VAL A 152 0.66 0.88 15.62
N VAL A 153 1.08 2.14 15.77
CA VAL A 153 1.65 2.93 14.66
C VAL A 153 3.12 2.57 14.54
N VAL A 154 3.54 2.26 13.31
CA VAL A 154 4.94 2.07 12.95
C VAL A 154 5.32 3.15 11.95
N ALA A 155 6.31 3.97 12.28
CA ALA A 155 6.72 5.10 11.46
C ALA A 155 8.24 5.17 11.30
N CYS A 156 8.71 5.58 10.12
CA CYS A 156 10.12 5.81 9.83
C CYS A 156 10.27 7.00 8.88
N HIS A 157 11.19 7.91 9.18
CA HIS A 157 11.46 9.08 8.34
C HIS A 157 12.18 8.72 7.04
N LEU A 158 12.70 7.49 6.91
CA LEU A 158 13.22 6.93 5.67
C LEU A 158 12.11 6.15 4.93
N GLY A 159 11.51 6.79 3.94
CA GLY A 159 10.62 6.12 2.98
C GLY A 159 11.36 5.47 1.81
N GLY A 160 10.62 4.76 0.96
CA GLY A 160 11.16 4.16 -0.28
C GLY A 160 12.09 2.95 -0.09
N VAL A 161 12.36 2.56 1.16
CA VAL A 161 13.24 1.45 1.53
C VAL A 161 12.46 0.24 2.04
N ASP A 162 13.15 -0.90 2.08
CA ASP A 162 12.68 -2.16 2.64
C ASP A 162 12.65 -2.02 4.18
N ILE A 163 11.46 -1.84 4.75
CA ILE A 163 11.28 -1.50 6.17
C ILE A 163 11.69 -2.66 7.08
N GLU A 164 11.55 -3.89 6.61
CA GLU A 164 11.98 -5.09 7.32
C GLU A 164 13.49 -5.08 7.54
N LYS A 165 14.26 -4.71 6.50
CA LYS A 165 15.73 -4.53 6.64
C LYS A 165 16.12 -3.39 7.56
N VAL A 166 15.35 -2.29 7.55
CA VAL A 166 15.58 -1.18 8.49
C VAL A 166 15.35 -1.66 9.92
N ALA A 167 14.30 -2.44 10.17
CA ALA A 167 14.01 -2.97 11.50
C ALA A 167 15.11 -3.90 12.04
N GLU A 168 15.77 -4.66 11.16
CA GLU A 168 16.88 -5.55 11.53
C GLU A 168 18.19 -4.80 11.77
N ARG A 169 18.52 -3.80 10.95
CA ARG A 169 19.83 -3.14 10.96
C ARG A 169 19.88 -1.88 11.81
N ASN A 170 18.79 -1.13 11.82
CA ASN A 170 18.67 0.20 12.41
C ASN A 170 17.30 0.37 13.10
N PRO A 171 16.98 -0.47 14.11
CA PRO A 171 15.69 -0.44 14.80
C PRO A 171 15.38 0.93 15.44
N GLU A 172 16.40 1.72 15.76
CA GLU A 172 16.28 3.07 16.31
C GLU A 172 15.63 4.08 15.37
N LEU A 173 15.61 3.81 14.06
CA LEU A 173 14.97 4.67 13.06
C LEU A 173 13.45 4.44 12.99
N ILE A 174 12.95 3.40 13.66
CA ILE A 174 11.54 3.00 13.66
C ILE A 174 10.89 3.44 14.96
N LEU A 175 9.94 4.35 14.85
CA LEU A 175 9.00 4.64 15.92
C LEU A 175 7.95 3.52 15.96
N LYS A 176 7.73 2.95 17.14
CA LYS A 176 6.59 2.08 17.44
C LYS A 176 5.77 2.72 18.55
N LEU A 177 4.56 3.13 18.23
CA LEU A 177 3.68 3.84 19.16
C LEU A 177 2.37 3.05 19.37
N PRO A 178 2.19 2.40 20.54
CA PRO A 178 0.97 1.69 20.86
C PRO A 178 -0.25 2.61 20.98
N ILE A 179 -1.38 2.17 20.44
CA ILE A 179 -2.66 2.88 20.54
C ILE A 179 -3.57 2.13 21.52
N CYS A 180 -4.14 2.87 22.46
CA CYS A 180 -5.14 2.33 23.38
C CYS A 180 -6.46 2.07 22.63
N ILE A 181 -6.90 0.81 22.54
CA ILE A 181 -8.12 0.44 21.79
C ILE A 181 -9.39 1.13 22.29
N ASN A 182 -9.46 1.46 23.59
CA ASN A 182 -10.63 2.10 24.19
C ASN A 182 -10.66 3.62 23.96
N LYS A 183 -9.49 4.24 23.77
CA LYS A 183 -9.38 5.70 23.60
C LYS A 183 -9.18 6.11 22.13
N GLY A 184 -8.62 5.23 21.31
CA GLY A 184 -8.13 5.58 19.99
C GLY A 184 -6.79 6.32 20.03
N ILE A 185 -6.35 6.79 18.87
CA ILE A 185 -5.14 7.62 18.73
C ILE A 185 -5.42 9.02 19.27
N THR A 186 -4.49 9.59 20.04
CA THR A 186 -4.64 10.96 20.59
C THR A 186 -3.95 12.00 19.72
N GLY A 187 -4.32 13.28 19.88
CA GLY A 187 -3.65 14.38 19.20
C GLY A 187 -2.15 14.45 19.50
N GLU A 188 -1.77 14.27 20.78
CA GLU A 188 -0.37 14.19 21.21
C GLU A 188 0.40 13.05 20.51
N GLN A 189 -0.23 11.88 20.35
CA GLN A 189 0.38 10.78 19.60
C GLN A 189 0.54 11.11 18.11
N CYS A 190 -0.43 11.81 17.52
CA CYS A 190 -0.32 12.25 16.12
C CYS A 190 0.79 13.31 15.94
N GLU A 191 0.92 14.26 16.87
CA GLU A 191 2.00 15.26 16.87
C GLU A 191 3.36 14.58 17.01
N GLN A 192 3.51 13.66 17.95
CA GLN A 192 4.73 12.86 18.13
C GLN A 192 5.12 12.11 16.84
N VAL A 193 4.16 11.52 16.14
CA VAL A 193 4.40 10.83 14.86
C VAL A 193 4.80 11.83 13.78
N ALA A 194 4.14 12.99 13.69
CA ALA A 194 4.47 14.02 12.70
C ALA A 194 5.88 14.60 12.92
N GLU A 195 6.27 14.85 14.16
CA GLU A 195 7.61 15.29 14.53
C GLU A 195 8.66 14.21 14.23
N TRP A 196 8.39 12.94 14.60
CA TRP A 196 9.28 11.82 14.29
C TRP A 196 9.50 11.66 12.78
N LEU A 197 8.44 11.89 12.01
CA LEU A 197 8.50 11.89 10.57
C LEU A 197 9.15 13.16 10.01
N CYS A 198 9.66 14.09 10.81
CA CYS A 198 10.32 15.32 10.35
C CYS A 198 9.43 16.17 9.43
N PHE A 199 8.17 16.37 9.81
CA PHE A 199 7.37 17.45 9.22
C PHE A 199 7.80 18.79 9.82
N ASP A 200 7.84 19.84 8.99
CA ASP A 200 8.14 21.19 9.46
C ASP A 200 7.03 21.69 10.40
N ASN A 201 7.35 22.61 11.32
CA ASN A 201 6.41 23.12 12.33
C ASN A 201 5.10 23.68 11.73
N GLU A 202 5.14 24.21 10.51
CA GLU A 202 3.95 24.69 9.80
C GLU A 202 3.08 23.55 9.25
N ALA A 203 3.70 22.40 8.94
CA ALA A 203 3.04 21.22 8.40
C ALA A 203 2.55 20.25 9.49
N VAL A 204 3.14 20.29 10.70
CA VAL A 204 2.73 19.43 11.83
C VAL A 204 1.23 19.54 12.15
N PRO A 205 0.60 20.73 12.23
CA PRO A 205 -0.84 20.83 12.50
C PRO A 205 -1.71 20.15 11.43
N ILE A 206 -1.25 20.10 10.18
CA ILE A 206 -1.95 19.44 9.08
C ILE A 206 -1.70 17.93 9.13
N ALA A 207 -0.45 17.53 9.34
CA ALA A 207 -0.01 16.13 9.35
C ALA A 207 -0.49 15.35 10.58
N SER A 208 -0.68 16.03 11.71
CA SER A 208 -1.12 15.45 12.99
C SER A 208 -2.64 15.44 13.16
N ARG A 209 -3.41 15.97 12.21
CA ARG A 209 -4.86 16.01 12.33
C ARG A 209 -5.42 14.57 12.37
N PRO A 210 -6.06 14.15 13.47
CA PRO A 210 -6.65 12.82 13.55
C PRO A 210 -7.80 12.67 12.54
N PHE A 211 -8.06 11.45 12.09
CA PHE A 211 -9.17 11.16 11.17
C PHE A 211 -10.51 11.42 11.88
N GLY A 212 -11.24 12.45 11.44
CA GLY A 212 -12.54 12.88 11.98
C GLY A 212 -12.66 14.39 12.16
#